data_AF-M5FPM4-F1
#
_entry.id   AF-M5FPM4-F1
#
_cell.length_a   1.000
_cell.length_b   1.000
_cell.length_c   1.000
_cell.angle_alpha   90.00
_cell.angle_beta   90.00
_cell.angle_gamma   90.00
#
_symmetry.space_group_name_H-M   'P 1'
#
loop_
_entity.id
_entity.type
_entity.pdbx_description
1 polymer ?
#
loop_
_entity_poly.entity_id
_entity_poly.type
_entity_poly.pdbx_seq_one_letter_code
_entity_poly.pdbx_strand_id
1 'polypeptide(L)'
;MADKAVSSYMRLFDGVQQYPALALLTHTPAEPLLSLCAAHKLFISKDVFSKAFRTLVKDLCRGNLVPKEDIDELAARIFLYCPRVLALKRNRGEQEPLRYVRLIDWLECLLGPCLDEEFKEKFANHHINFTHWLVTKAALPEEVTSNFLANLWVRGSALQCSHNQESFDYAVVCYTGSVEDDAPFDPTQLTFVYGQVKFKVNPDYQARDRIRPIGLTDQLKRTGEPYLVLLMDFGTEAPFSDTNTRVRMRKPARHSTRPTRSASKQSSNRAVDRQRWTLEMRGRTAETYPVLKELSVDDLFVALLDSFQPWAEALCEETRPCSRFYGPPVQWMVDFVTDRNGLNQGDVDMKDG
;
A
#
# COMPACT_ATOMS: atom_id res chain seq x y z
N MET A 1 12.81 -14.40 -12.04
CA MET A 1 13.38 -15.60 -11.37
C MET A 1 12.64 -15.89 -10.06
N ALA A 2 12.36 -14.87 -9.25
CA ALA A 2 11.53 -14.99 -8.04
C ALA A 2 10.11 -15.55 -8.33
N ASP A 3 9.38 -15.02 -9.31
CA ASP A 3 8.02 -15.52 -9.60
C ASP A 3 7.98 -16.99 -10.00
N LYS A 4 8.98 -17.44 -10.78
CA LYS A 4 9.15 -18.84 -11.15
C LYS A 4 9.48 -19.72 -9.95
N ALA A 5 10.28 -19.20 -9.01
CA ALA A 5 10.59 -19.91 -7.77
C ALA A 5 9.34 -20.02 -6.89
N VAL A 6 8.63 -18.91 -6.64
CA VAL A 6 7.40 -18.90 -5.85
C VAL A 6 6.36 -19.84 -6.46
N SER A 7 6.09 -19.74 -7.77
CA SER A 7 5.14 -20.62 -8.44
C SER A 7 5.54 -22.09 -8.47
N SER A 8 6.84 -22.40 -8.43
CA SER A 8 7.33 -23.79 -8.41
C SER A 8 7.37 -24.40 -7.00
N TYR A 9 7.68 -23.61 -5.97
CA TYR A 9 7.90 -24.10 -4.61
C TYR A 9 6.69 -23.91 -3.68
N MET A 10 5.77 -22.99 -4.00
CA MET A 10 4.53 -22.79 -3.25
C MET A 10 3.38 -23.22 -4.17
N ARG A 11 2.97 -24.48 -4.04
CA ARG A 11 1.84 -25.04 -4.79
C ARG A 11 0.77 -25.52 -3.83
N LEU A 12 -0.49 -25.24 -4.14
CA LEU A 12 -1.62 -25.82 -3.44
C LEU A 12 -1.96 -27.17 -4.04
N PHE A 13 -2.37 -28.10 -3.19
CA PHE A 13 -2.83 -29.41 -3.61
C PHE A 13 -4.32 -29.35 -3.93
N ASP A 14 -4.66 -29.71 -5.18
CA ASP A 14 -6.04 -29.72 -5.67
C ASP A 14 -6.65 -31.12 -5.71
N GLY A 15 -5.80 -32.15 -5.76
CA GLY A 15 -6.25 -33.53 -5.84
C GLY A 15 -5.25 -34.43 -6.55
N VAL A 16 -5.71 -35.64 -6.85
CA VAL A 16 -4.92 -36.64 -7.58
C VAL A 16 -5.64 -36.95 -8.89
N GLN A 17 -4.93 -36.89 -10.01
CA GLN A 17 -5.45 -37.31 -11.30
C GLN A 17 -5.62 -38.83 -11.29
N GLN A 18 -6.77 -39.31 -11.73
CA GLN A 18 -7.03 -40.75 -11.83
C GLN A 18 -6.08 -41.44 -12.82
N TYR A 19 -5.89 -42.74 -12.63
CA TYR A 19 -5.09 -43.64 -13.46
C TYR A 19 -5.39 -43.44 -14.96
N PRO A 20 -4.40 -43.53 -15.88
CA PRO A 20 -3.04 -44.09 -15.71
C PRO A 20 -1.96 -43.14 -15.21
N ALA A 21 -2.23 -41.83 -15.15
CA ALA A 21 -1.17 -40.84 -14.93
C ALA A 21 -0.74 -40.68 -13.45
N LEU A 22 -1.61 -41.03 -12.48
CA LEU A 22 -1.39 -40.89 -11.02
C LEU A 22 -0.52 -39.65 -10.67
N ALA A 23 -0.95 -38.49 -11.16
CA ALA A 23 -0.24 -37.23 -10.96
C ALA A 23 -0.94 -36.41 -9.87
N LEU A 24 -0.16 -35.73 -9.02
CA LEU A 24 -0.70 -34.73 -8.10
C LEU A 24 -1.09 -33.50 -8.90
N LEU A 25 -2.36 -33.12 -8.84
CA LEU A 25 -2.85 -31.86 -9.36
C LEU A 25 -2.54 -30.77 -8.34
N THR A 26 -1.78 -29.79 -8.77
CA THR A 26 -1.39 -28.67 -7.93
C THR A 26 -1.37 -27.39 -8.77
N HIS A 27 -1.73 -26.25 -8.19
CA HIS A 27 -1.63 -24.94 -8.83
C HIS A 27 -0.87 -23.93 -7.96
N THR A 28 -0.44 -22.82 -8.56
CA THR A 28 0.15 -21.72 -7.81
C THR A 28 -0.97 -20.95 -7.09
N PRO A 29 -0.91 -20.79 -5.76
CA PRO A 29 -1.89 -20.03 -5.01
C PRO A 29 -1.98 -18.58 -5.50
N ALA A 30 -3.17 -18.00 -5.38
CA ALA A 30 -3.35 -16.58 -5.59
C ALA A 30 -2.46 -15.76 -4.63
N GLU A 31 -1.96 -14.61 -5.11
CA GLU A 31 -1.09 -13.70 -4.34
C GLU A 31 -1.62 -13.39 -2.93
N PRO A 32 -2.92 -13.14 -2.70
CA PRO A 32 -3.43 -12.87 -1.35
C PRO A 32 -3.13 -14.01 -0.37
N LEU A 33 -3.26 -15.27 -0.82
CA LEU A 33 -3.01 -16.43 0.03
C LEU A 33 -1.52 -16.57 0.35
N LEU A 34 -0.65 -16.33 -0.64
CA LEU A 34 0.80 -16.31 -0.44
C LEU A 34 1.21 -15.26 0.60
N SER A 35 0.67 -14.04 0.50
CA SER A 35 0.97 -12.98 1.45
C SER A 35 0.50 -13.31 2.86
N LEU A 36 -0.68 -13.92 3.01
CA LEU A 36 -1.18 -14.40 4.31
C LEU A 36 -0.27 -15.48 4.91
N CYS A 37 0.10 -16.49 4.13
CA CYS A 37 1.02 -17.55 4.58
C CYS A 37 2.40 -17.00 4.94
N ALA A 38 2.93 -16.08 4.12
CA ALA A 38 4.20 -15.41 4.37
C ALA A 38 4.14 -14.61 5.68
N ALA A 39 3.10 -13.81 5.92
CA ALA A 39 2.93 -13.09 7.17
C ALA A 39 2.84 -14.02 8.38
N HIS A 40 2.06 -15.09 8.29
CA HIS A 40 1.98 -16.08 9.37
C HIS A 40 3.36 -16.66 9.70
N LYS A 41 4.14 -17.07 8.69
CA LYS A 41 5.48 -17.65 8.88
C LYS A 41 6.50 -16.63 9.34
N LEU A 42 6.55 -15.45 8.73
CA LEU A 42 7.52 -14.41 9.05
C LEU A 42 7.37 -13.88 10.48
N PHE A 43 6.14 -13.84 10.97
CA PHE A 43 5.85 -13.33 12.30
C PHE A 43 5.60 -14.42 13.33
N ILE A 44 5.89 -15.70 13.06
CA ILE A 44 5.67 -16.78 14.03
C ILE A 44 6.49 -16.60 15.32
N SER A 45 7.69 -16.01 15.22
CA SER A 45 8.50 -15.57 16.35
C SER A 45 9.14 -14.22 16.05
N LYS A 46 9.63 -13.54 17.09
CA LYS A 46 10.21 -12.20 16.98
C LYS A 46 11.42 -12.14 16.03
N ASP A 47 12.20 -13.21 15.98
CA ASP A 47 13.47 -13.26 15.24
C ASP A 47 13.38 -13.88 13.85
N VAL A 48 12.25 -14.49 13.46
CA VAL A 48 12.10 -15.01 12.07
C VAL A 48 12.04 -13.87 11.06
N PHE A 49 11.25 -12.83 11.31
CA PHE A 49 11.16 -11.68 10.42
C PHE A 49 12.53 -11.00 10.27
N SER A 50 13.23 -10.71 11.36
CA SER A 50 14.52 -10.02 11.31
C SER A 50 15.60 -10.83 10.59
N LYS A 51 15.61 -12.17 10.73
CA LYS A 51 16.48 -13.07 9.96
C LYS A 51 16.15 -13.03 8.47
N ALA A 52 14.87 -13.15 8.11
CA ALA A 52 14.43 -13.10 6.71
C ALA A 52 14.73 -11.74 6.07
N PHE A 53 14.46 -10.65 6.79
CA PHE A 53 14.74 -9.29 6.33
C PHE A 53 16.25 -9.06 6.18
N ARG A 54 17.08 -9.61 7.07
CA ARG A 54 18.54 -9.59 6.91
C ARG A 54 18.98 -10.28 5.63
N THR A 55 18.44 -11.45 5.32
CA THR A 55 18.74 -12.17 4.07
C THR A 55 18.30 -11.36 2.85
N LEU A 56 17.11 -10.76 2.88
CA LEU A 56 16.66 -9.85 1.82
C LEU A 56 17.68 -8.73 1.58
N VAL A 57 18.07 -8.01 2.64
CA VAL A 57 18.97 -6.85 2.52
C VAL A 57 20.39 -7.26 2.15
N LYS A 58 20.97 -8.25 2.83
CA LYS A 58 22.39 -8.58 2.71
C LYS A 58 22.71 -9.51 1.54
N ASP A 59 21.78 -10.40 1.19
CA ASP A 59 22.05 -11.46 0.21
C ASP A 59 21.31 -11.18 -1.11
N LEU A 60 20.04 -10.76 -1.05
CA LEU A 60 19.22 -10.61 -2.26
C LEU A 60 19.36 -9.23 -2.92
N CYS A 61 19.20 -8.14 -2.15
CA CYS A 61 19.31 -6.77 -2.69
C CYS A 61 20.74 -6.46 -3.13
N ARG A 62 21.76 -6.86 -2.35
CA ARG A 62 23.18 -6.72 -2.75
C ARG A 62 23.55 -7.57 -3.96
N GLY A 63 22.86 -8.68 -4.17
CA GLY A 63 23.05 -9.56 -5.32
C GLY A 63 22.39 -9.06 -6.62
N ASN A 64 21.80 -7.85 -6.64
CA ASN A 64 21.02 -7.31 -7.76
C ASN A 64 19.86 -8.21 -8.22
N LEU A 65 19.30 -9.04 -7.32
CA LEU A 65 18.12 -9.86 -7.62
C LEU A 65 16.82 -9.04 -7.62
N VAL A 66 16.84 -7.89 -6.94
CA VAL A 66 15.80 -6.86 -6.98
C VAL A 66 16.35 -5.69 -7.78
N PRO A 67 15.66 -5.20 -8.82
CA PRO A 67 16.07 -4.00 -9.55
C PRO A 67 16.23 -2.84 -8.58
N LYS A 68 17.32 -2.06 -8.74
CA LYS A 68 17.61 -0.96 -7.82
C LYS A 68 16.52 0.11 -7.89
N GLU A 69 15.96 0.35 -9.07
CA GLU A 69 14.84 1.29 -9.26
C GLU A 69 13.58 0.96 -8.45
N ASP A 70 13.41 -0.28 -7.99
CA ASP A 70 12.20 -0.72 -7.26
C ASP A 70 12.40 -0.79 -5.73
N ILE A 71 13.61 -0.48 -5.22
CA ILE A 71 13.96 -0.74 -3.81
C ILE A 71 13.19 0.18 -2.86
N ASP A 72 12.98 1.44 -3.21
CA ASP A 72 12.26 2.40 -2.38
C ASP A 72 10.76 2.04 -2.29
N GLU A 73 10.14 1.69 -3.41
CA GLU A 73 8.76 1.19 -3.46
C GLU A 73 8.62 -0.14 -2.70
N LEU A 74 9.57 -1.06 -2.86
CA LEU A 74 9.60 -2.31 -2.09
C LEU A 74 9.76 -2.05 -0.59
N ALA A 75 10.68 -1.16 -0.20
CA ALA A 75 10.91 -0.80 1.18
C ALA A 75 9.64 -0.21 1.79
N ALA A 76 8.98 0.74 1.11
CA ALA A 76 7.72 1.32 1.55
C ALA A 76 6.63 0.25 1.73
N ARG A 77 6.46 -0.66 0.77
CA ARG A 77 5.45 -1.73 0.83
C ARG A 77 5.64 -2.67 2.01
N ILE A 78 6.87 -3.16 2.20
CA ILE A 78 7.21 -4.02 3.35
C ILE A 78 6.94 -3.25 4.64
N PHE A 79 7.40 -2.00 4.68
CA PHE A 79 7.35 -1.17 5.86
C PHE A 79 5.93 -0.76 6.27
N LEU A 80 5.01 -0.56 5.32
CA LEU A 80 3.60 -0.30 5.58
C LEU A 80 2.83 -1.58 5.94
N TYR A 81 3.27 -2.73 5.43
CA TYR A 81 2.65 -4.02 5.71
C TYR A 81 2.93 -4.55 7.11
N CYS A 82 4.18 -4.46 7.58
CA CYS A 82 4.58 -4.92 8.91
C CYS A 82 3.72 -4.39 10.07
N PRO A 83 3.49 -3.06 10.23
CA PRO A 83 2.66 -2.53 11.31
C PRO A 83 1.22 -3.02 11.23
N ARG A 84 0.70 -3.37 10.04
CA ARG A 84 -0.64 -3.94 9.89
C ARG A 84 -0.71 -5.35 10.49
N VAL A 85 0.32 -6.16 10.28
CA VAL A 85 0.45 -7.49 10.90
C VAL A 85 0.63 -7.38 12.42
N LEU A 86 1.45 -6.44 12.88
CA LEU A 86 1.69 -6.21 14.31
C LEU A 86 0.44 -5.68 15.04
N ALA A 87 -0.30 -4.75 14.43
CA ALA A 87 -1.54 -4.23 14.98
C ALA A 87 -2.58 -5.34 15.25
N LEU A 88 -2.68 -6.32 14.34
CA LEU A 88 -3.55 -7.48 14.53
C LEU A 88 -3.13 -8.34 15.72
N LYS A 89 -1.82 -8.55 15.91
CA LYS A 89 -1.28 -9.34 17.02
C LYS A 89 -1.46 -8.69 18.38
N ARG A 90 -1.35 -7.36 18.47
CA ARG A 90 -1.52 -6.63 19.73
C ARG A 90 -2.95 -6.72 20.26
N ASN A 91 -3.91 -6.83 19.36
CA ASN A 91 -5.32 -6.78 19.70
C ASN A 91 -5.98 -8.16 19.92
N ARG A 92 -5.30 -9.30 19.69
CA ARG A 92 -5.97 -10.62 19.67
C ARG A 92 -5.13 -11.82 20.14
N GLY A 93 -5.83 -12.83 20.64
CA GLY A 93 -5.34 -14.21 20.80
C GLY A 93 -5.19 -14.94 19.45
N GLU A 94 -4.31 -15.93 19.42
CA GLU A 94 -3.44 -16.29 18.27
C GLU A 94 -4.08 -16.91 17.00
N GLN A 95 -5.40 -16.93 16.77
CA GLN A 95 -5.96 -17.90 15.78
C GLN A 95 -7.08 -17.47 14.81
N GLU A 96 -7.45 -16.19 14.70
CA GLU A 96 -8.41 -15.80 13.65
C GLU A 96 -7.74 -15.35 12.33
N PRO A 97 -8.38 -15.58 11.16
CA PRO A 97 -7.91 -15.05 9.88
C PRO A 97 -7.72 -13.52 9.96
N LEU A 98 -6.74 -13.00 9.23
CA LEU A 98 -6.36 -11.58 9.27
C LEU A 98 -7.53 -10.68 8.83
N ARG A 99 -8.33 -10.21 9.79
CA ARG A 99 -9.42 -9.24 9.59
C ARG A 99 -8.87 -7.84 9.24
N TYR A 100 -9.79 -6.90 9.02
CA TYR A 100 -9.52 -5.47 8.98
C TYR A 100 -8.85 -4.99 10.29
N VAL A 101 -8.17 -3.85 10.23
CA VAL A 101 -7.49 -3.21 11.38
C VAL A 101 -8.00 -1.80 11.53
N ARG A 102 -8.15 -1.28 12.75
CA ARG A 102 -8.42 0.14 12.93
C ARG A 102 -7.26 0.96 12.38
N LEU A 103 -7.58 2.02 11.65
CA LEU A 103 -6.59 2.91 11.05
C LEU A 103 -5.63 3.48 12.11
N ILE A 104 -6.16 3.84 13.28
CA ILE A 104 -5.38 4.36 14.41
C ILE A 104 -4.38 3.31 14.92
N ASP A 105 -4.82 2.06 15.13
CA ASP A 105 -3.92 1.00 15.63
C ASP A 105 -2.78 0.72 14.65
N TRP A 106 -3.07 0.75 13.35
CA TRP A 106 -2.05 0.60 12.31
C TRP A 106 -1.03 1.75 12.35
N LEU A 107 -1.50 2.99 12.45
CA LEU A 107 -0.64 4.17 12.51
C LEU A 107 0.16 4.25 13.81
N GLU A 108 -0.41 3.88 14.96
CA GLU A 108 0.32 3.82 16.24
C GLU A 108 1.31 2.66 16.28
N CYS A 109 1.05 1.56 15.58
CA CYS A 109 2.07 0.53 15.37
C CYS A 109 3.24 1.09 14.54
N LEU A 110 2.94 1.85 13.49
CA LEU A 110 3.94 2.43 12.59
C LEU A 110 4.78 3.54 13.25
N LEU A 111 4.12 4.49 13.91
CA LEU A 111 4.69 5.77 14.36
C LEU A 111 4.84 5.89 15.89
N GLY A 112 4.34 4.91 16.64
CA GLY A 112 4.20 5.03 18.09
C GLY A 112 3.04 5.93 18.51
N PRO A 113 2.93 6.27 19.80
CA PRO A 113 1.81 7.04 20.35
C PRO A 113 1.96 8.56 20.06
N CYS A 114 1.95 8.94 18.78
CA CYS A 114 2.13 10.33 18.34
C CYS A 114 0.85 10.98 17.80
N LEU A 115 -0.27 10.26 17.77
CA LEU A 115 -1.54 10.77 17.26
C LEU A 115 -2.27 11.56 18.35
N ASP A 116 -2.75 12.77 18.00
CA ASP A 116 -3.52 13.59 18.94
C ASP A 116 -4.96 13.09 19.10
N GLU A 117 -5.63 13.54 20.17
CA GLU A 117 -6.99 13.08 20.49
C GLU A 117 -8.03 13.50 19.45
N GLU A 118 -7.87 14.67 18.80
CA GLU A 118 -8.79 15.13 17.75
C GLU A 118 -8.69 14.22 16.51
N PHE A 119 -7.49 13.78 16.15
CA PHE A 119 -7.27 12.79 15.10
C PHE A 119 -7.91 11.46 15.47
N LYS A 120 -7.67 10.99 16.69
CA LYS A 120 -8.23 9.72 17.18
C LYS A 120 -9.76 9.74 17.16
N GLU A 121 -10.38 10.83 17.58
CA GLU A 121 -11.83 11.02 17.52
C GLU A 121 -12.33 10.97 16.07
N LYS A 122 -11.67 11.70 15.14
CA LYS A 122 -12.08 11.77 13.74
C LYS A 122 -11.95 10.46 12.99
N PHE A 123 -10.92 9.68 13.32
CA PHE A 123 -10.64 8.41 12.65
C PHE A 123 -11.02 7.18 13.47
N ALA A 124 -11.82 7.35 14.54
CA ALA A 124 -12.17 6.29 15.49
C ALA A 124 -12.83 5.06 14.81
N ASN A 125 -13.68 5.30 13.82
CA ASN A 125 -14.43 4.27 13.08
C ASN A 125 -13.78 3.87 11.76
N HIS A 126 -12.55 4.33 11.49
CA HIS A 126 -11.88 4.02 10.23
C HIS A 126 -11.12 2.70 10.32
N HIS A 127 -11.34 1.83 9.34
CA HIS A 127 -10.74 0.52 9.26
C HIS A 127 -10.02 0.35 7.93
N ILE A 128 -8.87 -0.32 7.92
CA ILE A 128 -8.14 -0.68 6.71
C ILE A 128 -8.13 -2.19 6.54
N ASN A 129 -8.16 -2.66 5.29
CA ASN A 129 -8.04 -4.08 4.98
C ASN A 129 -7.11 -4.29 3.78
N PHE A 130 -5.88 -4.69 4.05
CA PHE A 130 -4.97 -5.14 2.99
C PHE A 130 -4.01 -6.23 3.46
N THR A 131 -3.75 -7.19 2.59
CA THR A 131 -2.86 -8.33 2.79
C THR A 131 -1.72 -8.34 1.77
N HIS A 132 -1.91 -7.70 0.62
CA HIS A 132 -1.00 -7.67 -0.53
C HIS A 132 -1.16 -6.35 -1.31
N TRP A 133 -0.29 -6.15 -2.30
CA TRP A 133 -0.24 -4.95 -3.14
C TRP A 133 -0.55 -5.31 -4.59
N LEU A 134 -1.47 -4.57 -5.21
CA LEU A 134 -1.72 -4.64 -6.64
C LEU A 134 -1.02 -3.46 -7.33
N VAL A 135 -0.16 -3.76 -8.29
CA VAL A 135 0.48 -2.75 -9.12
C VAL A 135 -0.46 -2.38 -10.26
N THR A 136 -0.85 -1.11 -10.33
CA THR A 136 -1.65 -0.58 -11.43
C THR A 136 -0.77 -0.43 -12.68
N LYS A 137 -1.30 -0.82 -13.84
CA LYS A 137 -0.59 -0.73 -15.13
C LYS A 137 -0.71 0.65 -15.77
N ALA A 138 -1.69 1.44 -15.34
CA ALA A 138 -2.01 2.76 -15.84
C ALA A 138 -2.48 3.63 -14.68
N ALA A 139 -2.48 4.94 -14.92
CA ALA A 139 -2.98 5.91 -13.95
C ALA A 139 -4.43 5.59 -13.55
N LEU A 140 -4.77 5.87 -12.30
CA LEU A 140 -6.14 5.74 -11.84
C LEU A 140 -7.05 6.74 -12.57
N PRO A 141 -8.28 6.34 -12.92
CA PRO A 141 -9.25 7.24 -13.54
C PRO A 141 -9.57 8.41 -12.60
N GLU A 142 -10.06 9.52 -13.16
CA GLU A 142 -10.46 10.71 -12.36
C GLU A 142 -11.51 10.38 -11.31
N GLU A 143 -12.39 9.41 -11.61
CA GLU A 143 -13.38 8.85 -10.71
C GLU A 143 -13.26 7.33 -10.65
N VAL A 144 -13.31 6.77 -9.44
CA VAL A 144 -13.39 5.33 -9.22
C VAL A 144 -14.78 4.97 -8.72
N THR A 145 -15.28 3.81 -9.13
CA THR A 145 -16.61 3.35 -8.71
C THR A 145 -16.57 2.74 -7.31
N SER A 146 -17.70 2.77 -6.59
CA SER A 146 -17.81 2.08 -5.30
C SER A 146 -17.56 0.57 -5.44
N ASN A 147 -17.91 -0.03 -6.59
CA ASN A 147 -17.61 -1.43 -6.89
C ASN A 147 -16.11 -1.70 -6.99
N PHE A 148 -15.32 -0.78 -7.56
CA PHE A 148 -13.87 -0.89 -7.59
C PHE A 148 -13.28 -0.93 -6.18
N LEU A 149 -13.69 0.01 -5.32
CA LEU A 149 -13.24 0.05 -3.92
C LEU A 149 -13.67 -1.20 -3.15
N ALA A 150 -14.92 -1.64 -3.33
CA ALA A 150 -15.46 -2.82 -2.66
C ALA A 150 -14.68 -4.07 -3.05
N ASN A 151 -14.31 -4.21 -4.32
CA ASN A 151 -13.47 -5.32 -4.78
C ASN A 151 -12.08 -5.31 -4.13
N LEU A 152 -11.44 -4.14 -4.03
CA LEU A 152 -10.15 -4.01 -3.34
C LEU A 152 -10.29 -4.34 -1.84
N TRP A 153 -11.35 -3.85 -1.19
CA TRP A 153 -11.63 -4.11 0.22
C TRP A 153 -11.83 -5.61 0.50
N VAL A 154 -12.72 -6.27 -0.25
CA VAL A 154 -13.05 -7.69 -0.03
C VAL A 154 -11.85 -8.60 -0.31
N ARG A 155 -10.99 -8.23 -1.27
CA ARG A 155 -9.77 -8.98 -1.60
C ARG A 155 -8.62 -8.69 -0.63
N GLY A 156 -8.72 -7.62 0.18
CA GLY A 156 -7.61 -7.14 1.00
C GLY A 156 -6.46 -6.63 0.13
N SER A 157 -6.76 -5.83 -0.90
CA SER A 157 -5.75 -5.30 -1.83
C SER A 157 -5.47 -3.82 -1.53
N ALA A 158 -4.20 -3.49 -1.32
CA ALA A 158 -3.72 -2.12 -1.44
C ALA A 158 -3.24 -1.86 -2.88
N LEU A 159 -3.20 -0.61 -3.32
CA LEU A 159 -2.75 -0.22 -4.65
C LEU A 159 -1.35 0.37 -4.59
N GLN A 160 -0.51 -0.05 -5.51
CA GLN A 160 0.70 0.65 -5.92
C GLN A 160 0.43 1.29 -7.29
N CYS A 161 0.65 2.59 -7.38
CA CYS A 161 0.34 3.35 -8.58
C CYS A 161 1.40 3.09 -9.66
N SER A 162 1.00 3.22 -10.93
CA SER A 162 1.94 3.15 -12.04
C SER A 162 2.93 4.31 -11.96
N HIS A 163 4.14 4.09 -12.49
CA HIS A 163 5.11 5.16 -12.66
C HIS A 163 4.47 6.34 -13.42
N ASN A 164 4.74 7.58 -12.98
CA ASN A 164 4.13 8.83 -13.46
C ASN A 164 2.69 9.11 -13.03
N GLN A 165 2.11 8.39 -12.05
CA GLN A 165 0.92 8.89 -11.36
C GLN A 165 1.27 10.22 -10.68
N GLU A 166 0.62 11.31 -11.10
CA GLU A 166 1.09 12.68 -10.77
C GLU A 166 1.04 13.04 -9.28
N SER A 167 0.27 12.32 -8.46
CA SER A 167 -0.18 12.82 -7.16
C SER A 167 0.15 11.93 -5.95
N PHE A 168 0.23 10.61 -6.10
CA PHE A 168 0.54 9.68 -5.01
C PHE A 168 1.07 8.35 -5.56
N ASP A 169 1.83 7.62 -4.73
CA ASP A 169 2.50 6.39 -5.14
C ASP A 169 1.71 5.15 -4.72
N TYR A 170 0.89 5.26 -3.68
CA TYR A 170 0.08 4.15 -3.20
C TYR A 170 -1.24 4.59 -2.56
N ALA A 171 -2.20 3.67 -2.51
CA ALA A 171 -3.47 3.87 -1.83
C ALA A 171 -3.90 2.61 -1.07
N VAL A 172 -4.45 2.79 0.13
CA VAL A 172 -5.02 1.72 0.95
C VAL A 172 -6.49 1.99 1.14
N VAL A 173 -7.36 1.01 0.83
CA VAL A 173 -8.79 1.17 1.04
C VAL A 173 -9.10 1.27 2.53
N CYS A 174 -9.92 2.25 2.87
CA CYS A 174 -10.40 2.51 4.21
C CYS A 174 -11.93 2.42 4.23
N TYR A 175 -12.49 1.77 5.22
CA TYR A 175 -13.93 1.63 5.43
C TYR A 175 -14.32 2.35 6.72
N THR A 176 -15.35 3.19 6.63
CA THR A 176 -15.83 4.00 7.78
C THR A 176 -17.11 3.43 8.41
N GLY A 177 -17.69 2.39 7.80
CA GLY A 177 -18.91 1.76 8.28
C GLY A 177 -18.67 0.76 9.40
N SER A 178 -19.79 0.24 9.92
CA SER A 178 -19.76 -0.80 10.94
C SER A 178 -19.15 -2.08 10.38
N VAL A 179 -18.25 -2.67 11.17
CA VAL A 179 -17.51 -3.89 10.84
C VAL A 179 -17.95 -5.08 11.69
N GLU A 180 -19.03 -4.92 12.46
CA GLU A 180 -19.67 -5.99 13.21
C GLU A 180 -20.22 -7.06 12.25
N ASP A 181 -20.22 -8.32 12.69
CA ASP A 181 -20.49 -9.49 11.83
C ASP A 181 -21.93 -9.49 11.25
N ASP A 182 -22.88 -8.79 11.88
CA ASP A 182 -24.28 -8.66 11.46
C ASP A 182 -24.59 -7.34 10.72
N ALA A 183 -23.61 -6.44 10.60
CA ALA A 183 -23.81 -5.15 9.95
C ALA A 183 -23.83 -5.28 8.42
N PRO A 184 -24.75 -4.59 7.72
CA PRO A 184 -24.75 -4.57 6.26
C PRO A 184 -23.51 -3.81 5.75
N PHE A 185 -22.82 -4.39 4.78
CA PHE A 185 -21.72 -3.72 4.10
C PHE A 185 -22.24 -2.63 3.15
N ASP A 186 -21.73 -1.41 3.31
CA ASP A 186 -22.10 -0.26 2.49
C ASP A 186 -20.91 0.25 1.67
N PRO A 187 -20.84 -0.06 0.36
CA PRO A 187 -19.75 0.38 -0.51
C PRO A 187 -19.56 1.90 -0.60
N THR A 188 -20.56 2.70 -0.20
CA THR A 188 -20.48 4.17 -0.21
C THR A 188 -19.65 4.74 0.95
N GLN A 189 -19.31 3.88 1.93
CA GLN A 189 -18.47 4.20 3.09
C GLN A 189 -17.01 3.79 2.90
N LEU A 190 -16.60 3.51 1.66
CA LEU A 190 -15.22 3.23 1.30
C LEU A 190 -14.51 4.49 0.82
N THR A 191 -13.30 4.71 1.30
CA THR A 191 -12.40 5.78 0.86
C THR A 191 -10.97 5.25 0.72
N PHE A 192 -10.02 6.12 0.43
CA PHE A 192 -8.60 5.80 0.42
C PHE A 192 -7.84 6.55 1.51
N VAL A 193 -6.84 5.87 2.08
CA VAL A 193 -5.64 6.50 2.60
C VAL A 193 -4.66 6.62 1.45
N TYR A 194 -4.27 7.85 1.10
CA TYR A 194 -3.31 8.11 0.03
C TYR A 194 -1.91 8.22 0.60
N GLY A 195 -0.91 7.77 -0.14
CA GLY A 195 0.47 7.81 0.31
C GLY A 195 1.45 8.17 -0.78
N GLN A 196 2.47 8.95 -0.39
CA GLN A 196 3.61 9.25 -1.24
C GLN A 196 4.90 9.02 -0.46
N VAL A 197 5.84 8.36 -1.10
CA VAL A 197 7.18 8.06 -0.61
C VAL A 197 8.19 8.90 -1.37
N LYS A 198 9.15 9.46 -0.65
CA LYS A 198 10.24 10.24 -1.21
C LYS A 198 11.56 9.77 -0.66
N PHE A 199 12.58 9.87 -1.51
CA PHE A 199 13.95 9.56 -1.19
C PHE A 199 14.88 10.74 -1.48
N LYS A 200 14.41 11.97 -1.21
CA LYS A 200 15.16 13.19 -1.52
C LYS A 200 15.88 13.70 -0.28
N VAL A 201 17.17 14.02 -0.43
CA VAL A 201 17.96 14.65 0.65
C VAL A 201 17.32 15.96 1.10
N ASN A 202 16.87 16.75 0.13
CA ASN A 202 16.17 18.00 0.35
C ASN A 202 14.66 17.76 0.45
N PRO A 203 14.00 18.23 1.52
CA PRO A 203 12.56 18.06 1.65
C PRO A 203 11.78 18.70 0.51
N ASP A 204 10.81 17.97 -0.01
CA ASP A 204 9.86 18.51 -1.01
C ASP A 204 8.67 19.17 -0.31
N TYR A 205 8.78 20.48 -0.07
CA TYR A 205 7.73 21.25 0.59
C TYR A 205 6.43 21.36 -0.23
N GLN A 206 6.48 21.08 -1.53
CA GLN A 206 5.32 21.13 -2.42
C GLN A 206 4.63 19.78 -2.58
N ALA A 207 5.25 18.67 -2.15
CA ALA A 207 4.70 17.32 -2.16
C ALA A 207 3.23 17.29 -1.72
N ARG A 208 2.98 17.97 -0.60
CA ARG A 208 1.67 18.06 0.02
C ARG A 208 0.63 18.62 -0.94
N ASP A 209 0.90 19.74 -1.58
CA ASP A 209 -0.09 20.48 -2.37
C ASP A 209 -0.41 19.78 -3.70
N ARG A 210 0.37 18.76 -4.07
CA ARG A 210 0.18 17.95 -5.28
C ARG A 210 -0.71 16.73 -5.07
N ILE A 211 -0.78 16.20 -3.84
CA ILE A 211 -1.64 15.04 -3.57
C ILE A 211 -3.10 15.47 -3.61
N ARG A 212 -3.85 14.81 -4.50
CA ARG A 212 -5.28 14.98 -4.68
C ARG A 212 -5.97 13.64 -4.47
N PRO A 213 -7.20 13.62 -3.94
CA PRO A 213 -7.98 12.39 -3.81
C PRO A 213 -8.58 12.00 -5.17
N ILE A 214 -7.71 11.65 -6.11
CA ILE A 214 -8.09 11.16 -7.44
C ILE A 214 -8.96 9.92 -7.25
N GLY A 215 -10.06 9.84 -7.98
CA GLY A 215 -11.03 8.77 -7.88
C GLY A 215 -12.20 9.06 -6.94
N LEU A 216 -12.01 9.87 -5.88
CA LEU A 216 -12.99 10.02 -4.79
C LEU A 216 -13.47 11.44 -4.53
N THR A 217 -13.08 12.39 -5.37
CA THR A 217 -13.33 13.82 -5.12
C THR A 217 -14.81 14.12 -4.91
N ASP A 218 -15.69 13.58 -5.75
CA ASP A 218 -17.13 13.85 -5.67
C ASP A 218 -17.83 13.08 -4.55
N GLN A 219 -17.33 11.90 -4.18
CA GLN A 219 -17.80 11.18 -2.99
C GLN A 219 -17.45 11.96 -1.72
N LEU A 220 -16.21 12.41 -1.57
CA LEU A 220 -15.75 13.19 -0.41
C LEU A 220 -16.50 14.51 -0.27
N LYS A 221 -16.80 15.20 -1.39
CA LYS A 221 -17.68 16.39 -1.37
C LYS A 221 -19.07 16.08 -0.81
N ARG A 222 -19.66 14.95 -1.20
CA ARG A 222 -21.02 14.56 -0.80
C ARG A 222 -21.09 14.13 0.66
N THR A 223 -20.13 13.31 1.11
CA THR A 223 -20.18 12.72 2.45
C THR A 223 -19.64 13.66 3.52
N GLY A 224 -18.71 14.57 3.17
CA GLY A 224 -18.07 15.41 4.16
C GLY A 224 -16.99 14.70 4.98
N GLU A 225 -16.74 13.41 4.70
CA GLU A 225 -15.87 12.56 5.50
C GLU A 225 -14.40 12.98 5.42
N PRO A 226 -13.64 12.90 6.53
CA PRO A 226 -12.22 13.16 6.49
C PRO A 226 -11.49 12.10 5.68
N TYR A 227 -10.40 12.48 5.02
CA TYR A 227 -9.50 11.53 4.37
C TYR A 227 -8.06 11.79 4.77
N LEU A 228 -7.24 10.74 4.69
CA LEU A 228 -5.87 10.76 5.16
C LEU A 228 -4.87 10.73 4.00
N VAL A 229 -3.85 11.59 4.12
CA VAL A 229 -2.66 11.58 3.27
C VAL A 229 -1.43 11.31 4.12
N LEU A 230 -0.63 10.33 3.70
CA LEU A 230 0.67 9.98 4.27
C LEU A 230 1.79 10.49 3.35
N LEU A 231 2.71 11.27 3.90
CA LEU A 231 3.88 11.77 3.19
C LEU A 231 5.15 11.27 3.88
N MET A 232 5.78 10.25 3.31
CA MET A 232 6.95 9.59 3.89
C MET A 232 8.20 10.03 3.15
N ASP A 233 9.09 10.75 3.81
CA ASP A 233 10.37 11.16 3.24
C ASP A 233 11.52 10.43 3.95
N PHE A 234 12.00 9.36 3.33
CA PHE A 234 13.09 8.54 3.83
C PHE A 234 14.47 9.14 3.51
N GLY A 235 14.54 10.13 2.63
CA GLY A 235 15.81 10.74 2.20
C GLY A 235 16.31 11.84 3.13
N THR A 236 15.43 12.40 3.96
CA THR A 236 15.75 13.54 4.83
C THR A 236 15.64 13.18 6.31
N GLU A 237 16.73 13.39 7.06
CA GLU A 237 16.76 13.17 8.52
C GLU A 237 16.47 14.44 9.33
N ALA A 238 16.24 15.57 8.65
CA ALA A 238 15.99 16.86 9.28
C ALA A 238 14.59 16.93 9.89
N PRO A 239 14.44 17.32 11.18
CA PRO A 239 13.13 17.51 11.77
C PRO A 239 12.38 18.67 11.10
N PHE A 240 11.07 18.73 11.33
CA PHE A 240 10.26 19.86 10.92
C PHE A 240 10.60 21.09 11.78
N SER A 241 10.84 22.23 11.14
CA SER A 241 11.33 23.45 11.81
C SER A 241 10.35 24.03 12.83
N ASP A 242 9.05 23.79 12.66
CA ASP A 242 7.97 24.30 13.50
C ASP A 242 7.75 23.47 14.77
N THR A 243 7.93 22.16 14.70
CA THR A 243 7.68 21.25 15.82
C THR A 243 8.96 20.68 16.44
N ASN A 244 10.09 20.76 15.74
CA ASN A 244 11.32 20.06 16.04
C ASN A 244 11.13 18.53 16.18
N THR A 245 10.13 17.98 15.49
CA THR A 245 9.84 16.54 15.45
C THR A 245 10.03 16.01 14.04
N ARG A 246 10.17 14.68 13.91
CA ARG A 246 10.25 13.97 12.63
C ARG A 246 8.91 13.52 12.07
N VAL A 247 7.88 13.54 12.91
CA VAL A 247 6.49 13.29 12.52
C VAL A 247 5.69 14.55 12.79
N ARG A 248 4.93 15.00 11.80
CA ARG A 248 4.06 16.17 11.90
C ARG A 248 2.69 15.83 11.35
N MET A 249 1.67 16.10 12.16
CA MET A 249 0.28 16.01 11.76
C MET A 249 -0.25 17.40 11.39
N ARG A 250 -0.96 17.50 10.28
CA ARG A 250 -1.69 18.70 9.87
C ARG A 250 -3.17 18.42 9.79
N LYS A 251 -3.92 19.28 10.47
CA LYS A 251 -5.37 19.33 10.44
C LYS A 251 -5.83 20.03 9.16
N PRO A 252 -7.07 19.79 8.72
CA PRO A 252 -7.63 20.54 7.61
C PRO A 252 -7.62 22.05 7.91
N ALA A 253 -7.35 22.85 6.88
CA ALA A 253 -7.26 24.30 7.03
C ALA A 253 -8.60 24.87 7.50
N ARG A 254 -8.65 25.37 8.74
CA ARG A 254 -9.78 26.17 9.24
C ARG A 254 -9.81 27.49 8.45
N HIS A 255 -11.01 27.99 8.16
CA HIS A 255 -11.26 29.19 7.34
C HIS A 255 -10.17 30.27 7.50
N SER A 256 -9.34 30.46 6.47
CA SER A 256 -8.74 31.77 6.26
C SER A 256 -9.87 32.69 5.86
N THR A 257 -10.26 33.59 6.77
CA THR A 257 -11.22 34.68 6.50
C THR A 257 -10.66 35.72 5.54
N ARG A 258 -9.45 35.53 4.97
CA ARG A 258 -8.83 36.49 4.07
C ARG A 258 -9.25 36.22 2.62
N PRO A 259 -10.06 37.09 1.99
CA PRO A 259 -10.47 36.92 0.61
C PRO A 259 -9.25 37.12 -0.30
N THR A 260 -8.76 36.05 -0.91
CA THR A 260 -7.76 36.14 -1.99
C THR A 260 -8.47 36.31 -3.33
N ARG A 261 -8.06 37.34 -4.06
CA ARG A 261 -8.72 37.94 -5.25
C ARG A 261 -8.68 37.08 -6.53
N SER A 262 -8.26 35.82 -6.49
CA SER A 262 -8.05 34.96 -7.66
C SER A 262 -8.85 33.64 -7.59
N ALA A 263 -10.16 33.74 -7.38
CA ALA A 263 -11.03 32.60 -7.00
C ALA A 263 -11.85 31.95 -8.14
N SER A 264 -11.57 32.19 -9.43
CA SER A 264 -12.52 31.80 -10.49
C SER A 264 -12.41 30.38 -11.06
N LYS A 265 -11.38 29.58 -10.75
CA LYS A 265 -11.29 28.16 -11.21
C LYS A 265 -10.84 27.14 -10.15
N GLN A 266 -10.59 27.58 -8.93
CA GLN A 266 -10.01 26.74 -7.86
C GLN A 266 -11.02 26.40 -6.74
N SER A 267 -12.31 26.66 -6.94
CA SER A 267 -13.30 26.61 -5.85
C SER A 267 -13.81 25.21 -5.52
N SER A 268 -13.86 24.29 -6.48
CA SER A 268 -14.41 22.94 -6.26
C SER A 268 -13.50 22.05 -5.41
N ASN A 269 -12.18 22.11 -5.60
CA ASN A 269 -11.24 21.31 -4.80
C ASN A 269 -11.02 21.85 -3.39
N ARG A 270 -11.26 23.15 -3.17
CA ARG A 270 -11.13 23.77 -1.83
C ARG A 270 -12.07 23.16 -0.79
N ALA A 271 -13.22 22.60 -1.20
CA ALA A 271 -14.14 21.94 -0.29
C ALA A 271 -13.54 20.64 0.24
N VAL A 272 -12.96 19.83 -0.65
CA VAL A 272 -12.33 18.55 -0.30
C VAL A 272 -11.03 18.75 0.48
N ASP A 273 -10.24 19.78 0.15
CA ASP A 273 -9.02 20.12 0.91
C ASP A 273 -9.32 20.44 2.39
N ARG A 274 -10.56 20.82 2.75
CA ARG A 274 -11.00 21.04 4.14
C ARG A 274 -11.35 19.77 4.90
N GLN A 275 -11.33 18.62 4.23
CA GLN A 275 -11.51 17.31 4.84
C GLN A 275 -10.17 16.57 4.99
N ARG A 276 -9.11 17.12 4.40
CA ARG A 276 -7.79 16.48 4.33
C ARG A 276 -7.04 16.56 5.65
N TRP A 277 -6.72 15.40 6.19
CA TRP A 277 -5.69 15.22 7.21
C TRP A 277 -4.39 14.78 6.56
N THR A 278 -3.27 15.30 7.04
CA THR A 278 -1.94 14.90 6.52
C THR A 278 -1.03 14.48 7.67
N LEU A 279 -0.43 13.31 7.54
CA LEU A 279 0.71 12.89 8.35
C LEU A 279 1.97 12.99 7.49
N GLU A 280 2.92 13.78 7.95
CA GLU A 280 4.22 13.97 7.31
C GLU A 280 5.29 13.33 8.18
N MET A 281 6.12 12.48 7.60
CA MET A 281 7.18 11.73 8.27
C MET A 281 8.50 12.00 7.57
N ARG A 282 9.54 12.29 8.33
CA ARG A 282 10.91 12.50 7.84
C ARG A 282 11.87 11.58 8.58
N GLY A 283 12.75 10.94 7.83
CA GLY A 283 13.80 10.08 8.33
C GLY A 283 13.50 8.61 8.07
N ARG A 284 14.47 7.76 8.37
CA ARG A 284 14.45 6.32 8.08
C ARG A 284 14.94 5.47 9.25
N THR A 285 14.88 6.02 10.46
CA THR A 285 15.33 5.37 11.68
C THR A 285 14.17 5.11 12.63
N ALA A 286 14.44 4.37 13.71
CA ALA A 286 13.45 4.08 14.73
C ALA A 286 13.00 5.30 15.57
N GLU A 287 13.62 6.46 15.39
CA GLU A 287 13.15 7.72 15.97
C GLU A 287 11.86 8.21 15.27
N THR A 288 11.82 8.09 13.94
CA THR A 288 10.61 8.37 13.15
C THR A 288 9.64 7.20 13.19
N TYR A 289 10.18 5.98 13.19
CA TYR A 289 9.45 4.75 12.97
C TYR A 289 9.74 3.69 14.05
N PRO A 290 9.13 3.80 15.24
CA PRO A 290 9.38 2.88 16.35
C PRO A 290 9.19 1.39 16.01
N VAL A 291 8.34 1.08 15.02
CA VAL A 291 8.15 -0.29 14.51
C VAL A 291 9.44 -0.98 14.09
N LEU A 292 10.45 -0.23 13.63
CA LEU A 292 11.75 -0.78 13.23
C LEU A 292 12.48 -1.44 14.41
N LYS A 293 12.41 -0.85 15.60
CA LYS A 293 12.97 -1.41 16.83
C LYS A 293 12.22 -2.66 17.27
N GLU A 294 10.88 -2.63 17.22
CA GLU A 294 10.04 -3.78 17.58
C GLU A 294 10.34 -4.99 16.68
N LEU A 295 10.58 -4.74 15.39
CA LEU A 295 10.97 -5.77 14.42
C LEU A 295 12.46 -6.15 14.50
N SER A 296 13.28 -5.42 15.26
CA SER A 296 14.75 -5.60 15.31
C SER A 296 15.43 -5.49 13.94
N VAL A 297 15.04 -4.47 13.15
CA VAL A 297 15.52 -4.25 11.77
C VAL A 297 15.93 -2.80 11.49
N ASP A 298 16.13 -1.96 12.50
CA ASP A 298 16.47 -0.54 12.34
C ASP A 298 17.72 -0.32 11.49
N ASP A 299 18.86 -0.94 11.83
CA ASP A 299 20.08 -0.87 11.02
C ASP A 299 19.91 -1.49 9.62
N LEU A 300 19.12 -2.56 9.52
CA LEU A 300 18.89 -3.26 8.25
C LEU A 300 18.05 -2.43 7.29
N PHE A 301 17.08 -1.67 7.81
CA PHE A 301 16.24 -0.79 7.01
C PHE A 301 17.04 0.39 6.46
N VAL A 302 17.91 0.98 7.28
CA VAL A 302 18.87 2.00 6.81
C VAL A 302 19.77 1.41 5.72
N ALA A 303 20.31 0.20 5.93
CA ALA A 303 21.16 -0.46 4.93
C ALA A 303 20.42 -0.81 3.62
N LEU A 304 19.14 -1.18 3.68
CA LEU A 304 18.30 -1.38 2.50
C LEU A 304 18.22 -0.10 1.68
N LEU A 305 17.90 1.01 2.35
CA LEU A 305 17.75 2.32 1.72
C LEU A 305 19.09 2.89 1.24
N ASP A 306 20.20 2.63 1.92
CA ASP A 306 21.53 3.04 1.45
C ASP A 306 22.01 2.24 0.24
N SER A 307 21.49 1.03 0.01
CA SER A 307 21.79 0.28 -1.21
C SER A 307 21.21 0.92 -2.48
N PHE A 308 20.28 1.87 -2.32
CA PHE A 308 19.60 2.60 -3.40
C PHE A 308 20.39 3.82 -3.92
N GLN A 309 21.54 4.20 -3.36
CA GLN A 309 22.11 5.52 -3.63
C GLN A 309 22.19 5.88 -5.14
N PRO A 310 21.52 6.97 -5.57
CA PRO A 310 21.15 7.24 -6.97
C PRO A 310 22.30 7.66 -7.89
N TRP A 311 23.55 7.76 -7.40
CA TRP A 311 24.71 8.10 -8.24
C TRP A 311 25.17 6.94 -9.15
N ALA A 312 24.51 5.78 -9.08
CA ALA A 312 24.76 4.63 -9.94
C ALA A 312 23.93 4.62 -11.24
N GLU A 313 23.34 5.75 -11.66
CA GLU A 313 22.68 5.87 -12.97
C GLU A 313 23.62 5.47 -14.13
N ALA A 314 24.93 5.73 -14.01
CA ALA A 314 25.92 5.35 -15.03
C ALA A 314 26.18 3.83 -15.15
N LEU A 315 25.76 3.01 -14.19
CA LEU A 315 25.94 1.55 -14.22
C LEU A 315 24.64 0.77 -14.50
N CYS A 316 23.48 1.44 -14.50
CA CYS A 316 22.18 0.77 -14.61
C CYS A 316 21.75 0.41 -16.04
N GLU A 317 22.41 0.93 -17.08
CA GLU A 317 22.12 0.51 -18.46
C GLU A 317 22.54 -0.95 -18.74
N GLU A 318 23.56 -1.48 -18.04
CA GLU A 318 24.07 -2.83 -18.29
C GLU A 318 23.39 -3.93 -17.46
N THR A 319 22.61 -3.59 -16.44
CA THR A 319 22.12 -4.59 -15.47
C THR A 319 20.62 -4.83 -15.48
N ARG A 320 19.86 -4.35 -16.47
CA ARG A 320 18.41 -4.61 -16.58
C ARG A 320 18.12 -6.10 -16.88
N PRO A 321 17.71 -6.93 -15.90
CA PRO A 321 17.41 -8.34 -16.16
C PRO A 321 16.07 -8.48 -16.90
N CYS A 322 15.20 -7.47 -16.78
CA CYS A 322 13.85 -7.44 -17.34
C CYS A 322 13.82 -7.21 -18.87
N SER A 323 14.90 -6.70 -19.48
CA SER A 323 15.03 -6.60 -20.94
C SER A 323 15.23 -7.96 -21.64
N ARG A 324 15.45 -9.04 -20.89
CA ARG A 324 15.58 -10.41 -21.44
C ARG A 324 14.25 -11.14 -21.65
N PHE A 325 13.11 -10.48 -21.44
CA PHE A 325 11.78 -11.07 -21.64
C PHE A 325 11.01 -10.38 -22.77
N TYR A 326 11.63 -10.24 -23.95
CA TYR A 326 10.88 -10.23 -25.20
C TYR A 326 10.57 -11.68 -25.57
N GLY A 327 9.48 -12.20 -25.02
CA GLY A 327 8.83 -13.44 -25.41
C GLY A 327 7.32 -13.22 -25.34
N PRO A 328 6.51 -13.97 -26.10
CA PRO A 328 5.06 -13.80 -26.08
C PRO A 328 4.54 -13.93 -24.63
N PRO A 329 3.51 -13.15 -24.25
CA PRO A 329 2.92 -13.21 -22.92
C PRO A 329 2.56 -14.65 -22.55
N VAL A 330 2.85 -15.04 -21.31
CA VAL A 330 2.52 -16.38 -20.81
C VAL A 330 0.99 -16.49 -20.72
N GLN A 331 0.41 -17.30 -21.60
CA GLN A 331 -1.02 -17.36 -21.95
C GLN A 331 -1.99 -17.68 -20.79
N TRP A 332 -1.54 -18.15 -19.62
CA TRP A 332 -2.45 -18.67 -18.57
C TRP A 332 -2.97 -17.63 -17.56
N MET A 333 -2.66 -16.33 -17.72
CA MET A 333 -3.37 -15.25 -17.02
C MET A 333 -4.59 -14.72 -17.80
N VAL A 334 -4.96 -15.35 -18.93
CA VAL A 334 -6.07 -14.96 -19.80
C VAL A 334 -7.28 -15.91 -19.68
N ASP A 335 -7.20 -16.96 -18.87
CA ASP A 335 -8.32 -17.90 -18.72
C ASP A 335 -9.34 -17.43 -17.66
N PHE A 336 -9.91 -16.24 -17.91
CA PHE A 336 -11.32 -15.99 -17.61
C PHE A 336 -12.10 -16.47 -18.86
N VAL A 337 -12.49 -17.74 -18.80
CA VAL A 337 -13.37 -18.54 -19.69
C VAL A 337 -13.84 -17.90 -21.01
N THR A 338 -13.38 -18.45 -22.14
CA THR A 338 -14.25 -18.60 -23.33
C THR A 338 -14.61 -20.07 -23.49
N ASP A 339 -15.91 -20.38 -23.43
CA ASP A 339 -16.40 -21.71 -23.76
C ASP A 339 -16.41 -21.92 -25.28
N ARG A 340 -16.30 -23.17 -25.71
CA ARG A 340 -16.07 -23.65 -27.09
C ARG A 340 -17.20 -23.36 -28.09
N ASN A 341 -18.22 -22.58 -27.72
CA ASN A 341 -19.40 -22.32 -28.57
C ASN A 341 -19.52 -20.89 -29.10
N GLY A 342 -18.49 -20.04 -28.94
CA GLY A 342 -18.40 -18.80 -29.73
C GLY A 342 -19.54 -17.79 -29.54
N LEU A 343 -20.29 -17.88 -28.44
CA LEU A 343 -21.34 -16.92 -28.06
C LEU A 343 -21.28 -16.71 -26.55
N ASN A 344 -20.69 -15.58 -26.12
CA ASN A 344 -20.80 -15.09 -24.75
C ASN A 344 -21.76 -13.90 -24.71
N GLN A 345 -22.97 -14.14 -24.19
CA GLN A 345 -23.69 -13.17 -23.37
C GLN A 345 -23.09 -13.25 -21.97
N GLY A 346 -22.60 -12.13 -21.43
CA GLY A 346 -22.14 -12.07 -20.04
C GLY A 346 -20.71 -11.55 -19.87
N ASP A 347 -20.43 -10.38 -20.43
CA ASP A 347 -19.76 -9.34 -19.68
C ASP A 347 -20.44 -8.02 -20.06
N VAL A 348 -20.83 -7.29 -19.03
CA VAL A 348 -21.63 -6.08 -19.14
C VAL A 348 -20.84 -5.05 -19.94
N ASP A 349 -21.33 -4.78 -21.15
CA ASP A 349 -21.08 -3.56 -21.91
C ASP A 349 -21.16 -2.37 -20.93
N MET A 350 -20.02 -1.83 -20.52
CA MET A 350 -19.96 -0.47 -19.99
C MET A 350 -20.14 0.46 -21.18
N LYS A 351 -21.40 0.65 -21.57
CA LYS A 351 -21.84 1.79 -22.37
C LYS A 351 -22.28 2.90 -21.44
N ASP A 352 -21.87 4.09 -21.81
CA ASP A 352 -22.05 5.37 -21.13
C ASP A 352 -23.44 5.53 -20.48
N GLY A 353 -23.41 5.96 -19.22
CA GLY A 353 -24.56 6.39 -18.44
C GLY A 353 -24.12 7.34 -17.33
#